data_AF-A0A1C5MKH3-F1
#
_entry.id   AF-A0A1C5MKH3-F1
#
_cell.length_a   1.000
_cell.length_b   1.000
_cell.length_c   1.000
_cell.angle_alpha   90.00
_cell.angle_beta   90.00
_cell.angle_gamma   90.00
#
_symmetry.space_group_name_H-M   'P 1'
#
loop_
_entity.id
_entity.type
_entity.pdbx_description
1 polymer ?
#
loop_
_entity_poly.entity_id
_entity_poly.type
_entity_poly.pdbx_seq_one_letter_code
_entity_poly.pdbx_strand_id
1 'polypeptide(L)'
;MKNNMMKKAVAILLAATLTVPNYAVLAEDNTQIEAEAEAARAAEEAARAEAERQAAEAAARAEAERQAAEAAARAEAERLAAEEAARAEAERLAAEEAARAEAERLAAEEAARAEAERLAAEEAAKAEAERLAAEEAAKAEAERLAAENTQSEATEATTEAVTEAPTEAPTEAATETEKEEKETEKEYKTSFTFENEEVVIKVKVSKEAKLSEGTDLTAKKLEVGSEKYEAAKAATINSLGSDEEGTYSFYEIRFEKDGAELDVKDEHMDIDVTFKDASSAVQVKDGEAKRI
;
A
#
# COMPACT_ATOMS: atom_id res chain seq x y z
N MET A 1 1.15 46.17 -51.06
CA MET A 1 -0.16 46.52 -51.65
C MET A 1 -0.50 47.94 -51.23
N LYS A 2 -0.41 48.88 -52.17
CA LYS A 2 -0.67 50.31 -51.97
C LYS A 2 -2.10 50.58 -52.44
N ASN A 3 -3.00 51.02 -51.57
CA ASN A 3 -4.26 51.62 -51.96
C ASN A 3 -4.72 52.58 -50.86
N ASN A 4 -4.55 53.89 -51.11
CA ASN A 4 -5.51 54.93 -50.68
C ASN A 4 -5.11 56.35 -51.11
N MET A 5 -4.50 56.52 -52.29
CA MET A 5 -4.42 57.84 -52.94
C MET A 5 -5.60 58.01 -53.90
N MET A 6 -6.82 58.14 -53.38
CA MET A 6 -7.98 58.53 -54.21
C MET A 6 -9.12 59.11 -53.36
N LYS A 7 -8.80 60.08 -52.51
CA LYS A 7 -9.81 60.99 -51.94
C LYS A 7 -9.19 62.38 -51.81
N LYS A 8 -9.36 63.21 -52.85
CA LYS A 8 -9.30 64.69 -52.89
C LYS A 8 -8.93 65.16 -54.30
N ALA A 9 -9.90 65.10 -55.21
CA ALA A 9 -9.91 65.87 -56.46
C ALA A 9 -11.30 65.73 -57.10
N VAL A 10 -12.35 66.27 -56.46
CA VAL A 10 -13.61 66.53 -57.17
C VAL A 10 -13.49 67.93 -57.73
N ALA A 11 -13.16 67.97 -59.01
CA ALA A 11 -13.03 69.15 -59.81
C ALA A 11 -14.36 69.93 -59.83
N ILE A 12 -14.27 71.18 -59.43
CA ILE A 12 -15.23 72.25 -59.70
C ILE A 12 -15.41 72.31 -61.23
N LEU A 13 -16.56 71.85 -61.74
CA LEU A 13 -16.87 71.86 -63.16
C LEU A 13 -18.34 72.23 -63.36
N LEU A 14 -18.61 73.53 -63.51
CA LEU A 14 -19.53 74.12 -64.50
C LEU A 14 -19.87 75.58 -64.14
N ALA A 15 -19.02 76.50 -64.60
CA ALA A 15 -19.50 77.83 -64.95
C ALA A 15 -20.23 77.71 -66.31
N ALA A 16 -21.50 77.29 -66.28
CA ALA A 16 -22.42 77.47 -67.40
C ALA A 16 -23.48 78.50 -67.01
N THR A 17 -23.39 79.66 -67.64
CA THR A 17 -24.40 80.72 -67.66
C THR A 17 -25.72 80.19 -68.21
N LEU A 18 -26.66 79.80 -67.35
CA LEU A 18 -28.06 79.62 -67.71
C LEU A 18 -28.96 80.22 -66.62
N THR A 19 -29.69 81.24 -67.03
CA THR A 19 -30.71 81.99 -66.30
C THR A 19 -31.83 81.06 -65.82
N VAL A 20 -31.84 80.73 -64.53
CA VAL A 20 -32.99 80.13 -63.83
C VAL A 20 -33.12 80.83 -62.47
N PRO A 21 -34.26 81.45 -62.12
CA PRO A 21 -34.49 81.95 -60.77
C PRO A 21 -34.84 80.75 -59.87
N ASN A 22 -34.32 80.73 -58.64
CA ASN A 22 -34.45 79.68 -57.63
C ASN A 22 -33.58 78.41 -57.82
N TYR A 23 -32.28 78.52 -57.51
CA TYR A 23 -31.54 77.42 -56.88
C TYR A 23 -30.65 78.01 -55.78
N ALA A 24 -30.94 77.69 -54.52
CA ALA A 24 -30.04 77.95 -53.42
C ALA A 24 -28.86 76.98 -53.56
N VAL A 25 -27.68 77.50 -53.90
CA VAL A 25 -26.44 76.75 -53.75
C VAL A 25 -26.15 76.73 -52.25
N LEU A 26 -26.51 75.64 -51.56
CA LEU A 26 -25.98 75.34 -50.24
C LEU A 26 -24.48 75.04 -50.42
N ALA A 27 -23.65 76.06 -50.22
CA ALA A 27 -22.27 75.82 -49.83
C ALA A 27 -22.34 75.32 -48.39
N GLU A 28 -22.33 74.00 -48.17
CA GLU A 28 -22.03 73.46 -46.84
C GLU A 28 -20.63 73.97 -46.47
N ASP A 29 -20.56 74.72 -45.37
CA ASP A 29 -19.35 75.38 -44.92
C ASP A 29 -18.23 74.33 -44.78
N ASN A 30 -17.15 74.48 -45.55
CA ASN A 30 -15.98 73.59 -45.58
C ASN A 30 -15.36 73.34 -44.18
N THR A 31 -15.68 74.19 -43.19
CA THR A 31 -15.28 74.08 -41.78
C THR A 31 -15.99 72.97 -41.01
N GLN A 32 -17.23 72.62 -41.37
CA GLN A 32 -17.98 71.55 -40.70
C GLN A 32 -17.41 70.16 -41.04
N ILE A 33 -17.02 69.97 -42.30
CA ILE A 33 -16.40 68.73 -42.79
C ILE A 33 -15.03 68.49 -42.13
N GLU A 34 -14.25 69.56 -41.92
CA GLU A 34 -12.95 69.46 -41.23
C GLU A 34 -13.11 69.16 -39.73
N ALA A 35 -14.10 69.75 -39.06
CA ALA A 35 -14.40 69.48 -37.65
C ALA A 35 -14.87 68.03 -37.42
N GLU A 36 -15.72 67.48 -38.30
CA GLU A 36 -16.15 66.08 -38.22
C GLU A 36 -15.00 65.11 -38.48
N ALA A 37 -14.10 65.44 -39.42
CA ALA A 37 -12.91 64.62 -39.70
C ALA A 37 -11.92 64.62 -38.53
N GLU A 38 -11.77 65.75 -37.82
CA GLU A 38 -10.95 65.84 -36.62
C GLU A 38 -11.58 65.08 -35.44
N ALA A 39 -12.90 65.20 -35.25
CA ALA A 39 -13.63 64.43 -34.25
C ALA A 39 -13.55 62.92 -34.50
N ALA A 40 -13.66 62.47 -35.75
CA ALA A 40 -13.51 61.07 -36.12
C ALA A 40 -12.09 60.54 -35.83
N ARG A 41 -11.04 61.33 -36.11
CA ARG A 41 -9.66 60.95 -35.78
C ARG A 41 -9.42 60.88 -34.28
N ALA A 42 -9.94 61.84 -33.52
CA ALA A 42 -9.85 61.82 -32.06
C ALA A 42 -10.59 60.61 -31.46
N ALA A 43 -11.74 60.23 -32.01
CA ALA A 43 -12.48 59.04 -31.60
C ALA A 43 -11.73 57.74 -31.93
N GLU A 44 -11.10 57.65 -33.11
CA GLU A 44 -10.27 56.51 -33.50
C GLU A 44 -9.02 56.37 -32.61
N GLU A 45 -8.35 57.48 -32.29
CA GLU A 45 -7.20 57.50 -31.38
C GLU A 45 -7.60 57.08 -29.96
N ALA A 46 -8.73 57.57 -29.45
CA ALA A 46 -9.27 57.17 -28.16
C ALA A 46 -9.62 55.67 -28.12
N ALA A 47 -10.25 55.15 -29.18
CA ALA A 47 -10.58 53.72 -29.28
C ALA A 47 -9.31 52.85 -29.35
N ARG A 48 -8.27 53.30 -30.06
CA ARG A 48 -6.98 52.61 -30.11
C ARG A 48 -6.28 52.61 -28.76
N ALA A 49 -6.27 53.74 -28.05
CA ALA A 49 -5.69 53.85 -26.71
C ALA A 49 -6.42 52.96 -25.69
N GLU A 50 -7.75 52.87 -25.78
CA GLU A 50 -8.52 51.95 -24.94
C GLU A 50 -8.24 50.48 -25.26
N ALA A 51 -8.15 50.11 -26.54
CA ALA A 51 -7.81 48.76 -26.94
C ALA A 51 -6.39 48.36 -26.47
N GLU A 52 -5.41 49.28 -26.54
CA GLU A 52 -4.06 49.06 -26.02
C GLU A 52 -4.06 48.89 -24.50
N ARG A 53 -4.83 49.70 -23.76
CA ARG A 53 -4.99 49.55 -22.30
C ARG A 53 -5.56 48.18 -21.94
N GLN A 54 -6.62 47.75 -22.62
CA GLN A 54 -7.25 46.45 -22.38
C GLN A 54 -6.30 45.29 -22.71
N ALA A 55 -5.52 45.38 -23.80
CA ALA A 55 -4.53 44.39 -24.15
C ALA A 55 -3.40 44.30 -23.09
N ALA A 56 -2.92 45.44 -22.59
CA ALA A 56 -1.92 45.48 -21.53
C ALA A 56 -2.45 44.89 -20.21
N GLU A 57 -3.69 45.19 -19.84
CA GLU A 57 -4.33 44.64 -18.64
C GLU A 57 -4.53 43.12 -18.75
N ALA A 58 -4.97 42.63 -19.91
CA ALA A 58 -5.11 41.20 -20.16
C ALA A 58 -3.75 40.47 -20.10
N ALA A 59 -2.69 41.06 -20.66
CA ALA A 59 -1.34 40.52 -20.60
C ALA A 59 -0.81 40.47 -19.16
N ALA A 60 -1.02 41.54 -18.37
CA ALA A 60 -0.62 41.59 -16.97
C ALA A 60 -1.37 40.54 -16.13
N ARG A 61 -2.67 40.34 -16.37
CA ARG A 61 -3.46 39.30 -15.69
C ARG A 61 -2.98 37.90 -16.05
N ALA A 62 -2.72 37.62 -17.32
CA ALA A 62 -2.21 36.33 -17.76
C ALA A 62 -0.82 36.02 -17.17
N GLU A 63 0.04 37.03 -17.06
CA GLU A 63 1.34 36.87 -16.39
C GLU A 63 1.20 36.61 -14.89
N ALA A 64 0.32 37.33 -14.19
CA ALA A 64 0.05 37.09 -12.78
C ALA A 64 -0.51 35.67 -12.53
N GLU A 65 -1.41 35.20 -13.38
CA GLU A 65 -1.96 33.85 -13.31
C GLU A 65 -0.89 32.78 -13.54
N ARG A 66 0.00 32.97 -14.53
CA ARG A 66 1.14 32.08 -14.77
C ARG A 66 2.06 32.00 -13.55
N GLN A 67 2.41 33.13 -12.95
CA GLN A 67 3.26 33.17 -11.76
C GLN A 67 2.60 32.50 -10.55
N ALA A 68 1.29 32.67 -10.37
CA ALA A 68 0.54 32.01 -9.31
C ALA A 68 0.50 30.48 -9.50
N ALA A 69 0.28 30.03 -10.74
CA ALA A 69 0.29 28.60 -11.07
C ALA A 69 1.68 27.97 -10.86
N GLU A 70 2.75 28.66 -11.27
CA GLU A 70 4.13 28.20 -11.07
C GLU A 70 4.49 28.12 -9.57
N ALA A 71 4.08 29.11 -8.78
CA ALA A 71 4.29 29.11 -7.33
C ALA A 71 3.52 27.97 -6.64
N ALA A 72 2.27 27.71 -7.05
CA ALA A 72 1.47 26.60 -6.54
C ALA A 72 2.10 25.24 -6.89
N ALA A 73 2.52 25.04 -8.14
CA ALA A 73 3.17 23.81 -8.59
C ALA A 73 4.48 23.56 -7.82
N ARG A 74 5.27 24.60 -7.56
CA ARG A 74 6.50 24.50 -6.77
C ARG A 74 6.21 24.12 -5.31
N ALA A 75 5.20 24.73 -4.70
CA ALA A 75 4.81 24.42 -3.32
C ALA A 75 4.30 22.98 -3.19
N GLU A 76 3.55 22.49 -4.17
CA GLU A 76 3.08 21.10 -4.20
C GLU A 76 4.24 20.12 -4.38
N ALA A 77 5.18 20.40 -5.28
CA ALA A 77 6.39 19.59 -5.45
C ALA A 77 7.23 19.53 -4.17
N GLU A 78 7.40 20.65 -3.47
CA GLU A 78 8.10 20.69 -2.18
C GLU A 78 7.38 19.88 -1.10
N ARG A 79 6.04 19.97 -1.03
CA ARG A 79 5.23 19.18 -0.10
C ARG A 79 5.37 17.68 -0.35
N LEU A 80 5.31 17.25 -1.61
CA LEU A 80 5.48 15.85 -1.98
C LEU A 80 6.87 15.32 -1.65
N ALA A 81 7.93 16.11 -1.94
CA ALA A 81 9.29 15.74 -1.59
C ALA A 81 9.49 15.61 -0.06
N ALA A 82 8.88 16.50 0.72
CA ALA A 82 8.92 16.43 2.19
C ALA A 82 8.16 15.21 2.72
N GLU A 83 7.01 14.87 2.15
CA GLU A 83 6.22 13.70 2.51
C GLU A 83 6.98 12.39 2.21
N GLU A 84 7.62 12.30 1.03
CA GLU A 84 8.44 11.15 0.66
C GLU A 84 9.64 10.98 1.60
N ALA A 85 10.34 12.08 1.91
CA ALA A 85 11.45 12.06 2.85
C ALA A 85 11.02 11.60 4.26
N ALA A 86 9.88 12.10 4.75
CA ALA A 86 9.33 11.69 6.06
C ALA A 86 8.94 10.21 6.08
N ARG A 87 8.35 9.70 4.99
CA ARG A 87 8.01 8.28 4.85
C ARG A 87 9.25 7.39 4.85
N ALA A 88 10.29 7.77 4.10
CA ALA A 88 11.55 7.03 4.05
C ALA A 88 12.25 7.01 5.43
N GLU A 89 12.21 8.11 6.18
CA GLU A 89 12.76 8.15 7.53
C GLU A 89 11.97 7.26 8.50
N ALA A 90 10.63 7.28 8.44
CA ALA A 90 9.79 6.42 9.26
C ALA A 90 10.03 4.93 8.98
N GLU A 91 10.15 4.54 7.70
CA GLU A 91 10.47 3.17 7.30
C GLU A 91 11.84 2.72 7.83
N ARG A 92 12.86 3.58 7.73
CA ARG A 92 14.19 3.31 8.28
C ARG A 92 14.15 3.07 9.79
N LEU A 93 13.43 3.91 10.53
CA LEU A 93 13.31 3.78 11.99
C LEU A 93 12.58 2.48 12.38
N ALA A 94 11.50 2.14 11.66
CA ALA A 94 10.77 0.89 11.89
C ALA A 94 11.65 -0.35 11.62
N ALA A 95 12.45 -0.33 10.55
CA ALA A 95 13.39 -1.40 10.23
C ALA A 95 14.50 -1.53 11.29
N GLU A 96 15.02 -0.41 11.81
CA GLU A 96 16.02 -0.40 12.87
C GLU A 96 15.45 -0.97 14.18
N GLU A 97 14.23 -0.60 14.55
CA GLU A 97 13.55 -1.13 15.74
C GLU A 97 13.28 -2.64 15.62
N ALA A 98 12.79 -3.09 14.46
CA ALA A 98 12.56 -4.52 14.20
C ALA A 98 13.87 -5.33 14.28
N ALA A 99 14.96 -4.84 13.67
CA ALA A 99 16.26 -5.49 13.74
C ALA A 99 16.80 -5.56 15.18
N ARG A 100 16.59 -4.51 15.98
CA ARG A 100 16.98 -4.52 17.39
C ARG A 100 16.16 -5.53 18.20
N ALA A 101 14.84 -5.59 17.99
CA ALA A 101 13.98 -6.55 18.67
C ALA A 101 14.33 -8.00 18.32
N GLU A 102 14.64 -8.28 17.05
CA GLU A 102 15.09 -9.60 16.63
C GLU A 102 16.44 -9.99 17.26
N ALA A 103 17.41 -9.06 17.29
CA ALA A 103 18.69 -9.29 17.94
C ALA A 103 18.53 -9.57 19.44
N GLU A 104 17.65 -8.85 20.14
CA GLU A 104 17.34 -9.10 21.55
C GLU A 104 16.68 -10.47 21.77
N ARG A 105 15.74 -10.86 20.90
CA ARG A 105 15.10 -12.18 20.95
C ARG A 105 16.12 -13.31 20.77
N LEU A 106 17.02 -13.20 19.80
CA LEU A 106 18.06 -14.19 19.54
C LEU A 106 19.04 -14.30 20.72
N ALA A 107 19.44 -13.17 21.30
CA ALA A 107 20.30 -13.16 22.49
C ALA A 107 19.62 -13.81 23.71
N ALA A 108 18.31 -13.56 23.91
CA ALA A 108 17.54 -14.18 24.98
C ALA A 108 17.38 -15.70 24.76
N GLU A 109 17.14 -16.14 23.53
CA GLU A 109 17.04 -17.56 23.17
C GLU A 109 18.37 -18.30 23.40
N GLU A 110 19.50 -17.70 23.00
CA GLU A 110 20.83 -18.26 23.23
C GLU A 110 21.14 -18.36 24.74
N ALA A 111 20.82 -17.32 25.52
CA ALA A 111 20.99 -17.34 26.96
C ALA A 111 20.14 -18.43 27.64
N ALA A 112 18.87 -18.57 27.24
CA ALA A 112 17.98 -19.61 27.76
C ALA A 112 18.49 -21.02 27.43
N ARG A 113 19.02 -21.23 26.21
CA ARG A 113 19.62 -22.51 25.81
C ARG A 113 20.86 -22.83 26.63
N ALA A 114 21.74 -21.86 26.85
CA ALA A 114 22.95 -22.03 27.65
C ALA A 114 22.61 -22.36 29.12
N GLU A 115 21.57 -21.72 29.68
CA GLU A 115 21.10 -22.03 31.03
C GLU A 115 20.50 -23.44 31.14
N ALA A 116 19.69 -23.85 30.16
CA ALA A 116 19.13 -25.20 30.11
C ALA A 116 20.22 -26.27 30.02
N GLU A 117 21.26 -26.04 29.20
CA GLU A 117 22.42 -26.94 29.10
C GLU A 117 23.19 -27.03 30.43
N ARG A 118 23.40 -25.89 31.12
CA ARG A 118 24.03 -25.87 32.44
C ARG A 118 23.25 -26.69 33.46
N LEU A 119 21.92 -26.51 33.51
CA LEU A 119 21.05 -27.24 34.44
C LEU A 119 21.05 -28.74 34.15
N ALA A 120 20.99 -29.15 32.87
CA ALA A 120 21.08 -30.54 32.48
C ALA A 120 22.43 -31.18 32.87
N ALA A 121 23.53 -30.45 32.70
CA ALA A 121 24.86 -30.90 33.11
C ALA A 121 24.98 -31.04 34.65
N GLU A 122 24.40 -30.11 35.41
CA GLU A 122 24.36 -30.16 36.88
C GLU A 122 23.55 -31.36 37.38
N GLU A 123 22.37 -31.62 36.79
CA GLU A 123 21.54 -32.78 37.12
C GLU A 123 22.25 -34.11 36.82
N ALA A 124 22.90 -34.21 35.65
CA ALA A 124 23.69 -35.38 35.28
C ALA A 124 24.86 -35.63 36.26
N ALA A 125 25.58 -34.57 36.65
CA ALA A 125 26.66 -34.67 37.62
C ALA A 125 26.17 -35.12 39.00
N LYS A 126 25.01 -34.63 39.45
CA LYS A 126 24.39 -35.05 40.71
C LYS A 126 23.97 -36.53 40.67
N ALA A 127 23.34 -36.97 39.58
CA ALA A 127 22.95 -38.36 39.40
C ALA A 127 24.17 -39.31 39.39
N GLU A 128 25.27 -38.90 38.76
CA GLU A 128 26.52 -39.67 38.77
C GLU A 128 27.13 -39.76 40.18
N ALA A 129 27.14 -38.66 40.94
CA ALA A 129 27.62 -38.65 42.32
C ALA A 129 26.78 -39.56 43.23
N GLU A 130 25.45 -39.55 43.09
CA GLU A 130 24.55 -40.46 43.83
C GLU A 130 24.80 -41.93 43.47
N ARG A 131 25.03 -42.25 42.19
CA ARG A 131 25.38 -43.61 41.74
C ARG A 131 26.69 -44.09 42.36
N LEU A 132 27.73 -43.25 42.35
CA LEU A 132 29.04 -43.58 42.94
C LEU A 132 28.93 -43.81 44.46
N ALA A 133 28.17 -42.97 45.17
CA ALA A 133 27.92 -43.16 46.60
C ALA A 133 27.17 -44.46 46.90
N ALA A 134 26.18 -44.82 46.07
CA ALA A 134 25.45 -46.09 46.20
C ALA A 134 26.34 -47.32 45.95
N GLU A 135 27.24 -47.25 44.95
CA GLU A 135 28.21 -48.31 44.68
C GLU A 135 29.18 -48.52 45.84
N GLU A 136 29.69 -47.42 46.43
CA GLU A 136 30.58 -47.48 47.58
C GLU A 136 29.88 -48.09 48.82
N ALA A 137 28.64 -47.68 49.09
CA ALA A 137 27.83 -48.26 50.15
C ALA A 137 27.58 -49.76 49.95
N ALA A 138 27.28 -50.20 48.72
CA ALA A 138 27.07 -51.60 48.39
C ALA A 138 28.35 -52.44 48.58
N LYS A 139 29.53 -51.90 48.21
CA LYS A 139 30.82 -52.57 48.48
C LYS A 139 31.09 -52.71 49.97
N ALA A 140 30.86 -51.65 50.76
CA ALA A 140 31.05 -51.69 52.21
C ALA A 140 30.11 -52.71 52.89
N GLU A 141 28.86 -52.82 52.42
CA GLU A 141 27.93 -53.83 52.91
C GLU A 141 28.35 -55.26 52.54
N ALA A 142 28.82 -55.48 51.31
CA ALA A 142 29.34 -56.78 50.88
C ALA A 142 30.56 -57.20 51.71
N GLU A 143 31.48 -56.29 52.02
CA GLU A 143 32.62 -56.55 52.92
C GLU A 143 32.17 -56.90 54.34
N ARG A 144 31.16 -56.19 54.88
CA ARG A 144 30.59 -56.49 56.21
C ARG A 144 29.99 -57.89 56.25
N LEU A 145 29.19 -58.26 55.24
CA LEU A 145 28.59 -59.59 55.11
C LEU A 145 29.65 -60.70 54.96
N ALA A 146 30.72 -60.43 54.21
CA ALA A 146 31.84 -61.36 54.09
C ALA A 146 32.56 -61.57 55.43
N ALA A 147 32.79 -60.49 56.19
CA ALA A 147 33.38 -60.56 57.52
C ALA A 147 32.47 -61.28 58.54
N GLU A 148 31.16 -61.04 58.47
CA GLU A 148 30.16 -61.71 59.31
C GLU A 148 30.07 -63.22 59.00
N ASN A 149 30.12 -63.61 57.72
CA ASN A 149 30.19 -65.02 57.32
C ASN A 149 31.46 -65.71 57.85
N THR A 150 32.63 -65.06 57.82
CA THR A 150 33.84 -65.62 58.44
C THR A 150 33.75 -65.73 59.98
N GLN A 151 32.81 -65.03 60.61
CA GLN A 151 32.52 -65.13 62.04
C GLN A 151 31.44 -66.20 62.33
N SER A 152 30.53 -66.44 61.39
CA SER A 152 29.48 -67.47 61.44
C SER A 152 29.99 -68.88 61.11
N GLU A 153 31.16 -69.03 60.47
CA GLU A 153 31.77 -70.34 60.19
C GLU A 153 32.26 -71.11 61.45
N ALA A 154 32.10 -70.53 62.66
CA ALA A 154 32.28 -71.25 63.92
C ALA A 154 31.00 -71.93 64.45
N THR A 155 29.84 -71.73 63.83
CA THR A 155 28.61 -72.42 64.26
C THR A 155 27.77 -72.86 63.08
N GLU A 156 27.96 -74.14 62.80
CA GLU A 156 26.90 -75.10 62.51
C GLU A 156 26.35 -75.16 61.08
N ALA A 157 26.70 -76.30 60.48
CA ALA A 157 26.27 -76.78 59.19
C ALA A 157 24.79 -77.22 59.18
N THR A 158 24.32 -77.41 57.94
CA THR A 158 23.20 -78.26 57.49
C THR A 158 21.85 -77.55 57.33
N THR A 159 21.46 -77.30 56.08
CA THR A 159 20.44 -78.12 55.37
C THR A 159 20.24 -77.62 53.93
N GLU A 160 19.88 -78.56 53.06
CA GLU A 160 19.99 -78.54 51.60
C GLU A 160 18.84 -77.84 50.85
N ALA A 161 19.14 -77.47 49.59
CA ALA A 161 18.42 -77.85 48.36
C ALA A 161 17.83 -76.72 47.48
N VAL A 162 17.83 -77.01 46.16
CA VAL A 162 17.17 -76.34 45.01
C VAL A 162 18.08 -75.34 44.25
N THR A 163 18.93 -75.81 43.33
CA THR A 163 18.76 -75.98 41.85
C THR A 163 18.68 -74.69 41.01
N GLU A 164 19.75 -74.53 40.21
CA GLU A 164 19.91 -73.90 38.88
C GLU A 164 19.27 -72.54 38.56
N ALA A 165 20.14 -71.55 38.38
CA ALA A 165 19.97 -70.45 37.41
C ALA A 165 20.38 -70.94 36.00
N PRO A 166 19.94 -70.29 34.91
CA PRO A 166 20.68 -69.09 34.49
C PRO A 166 19.82 -67.95 33.92
N THR A 167 20.33 -66.73 34.15
CA THR A 167 20.50 -65.62 33.19
C THR A 167 19.54 -65.53 32.00
N GLU A 168 18.76 -64.43 31.92
CA GLU A 168 18.64 -63.58 30.72
C GLU A 168 18.15 -62.16 31.10
N ALA A 169 18.52 -61.23 30.24
CA ALA A 169 18.56 -59.77 30.39
C ALA A 169 17.17 -59.08 30.46
N PRO A 170 17.10 -57.80 30.92
CA PRO A 170 15.86 -57.05 30.89
C PRO A 170 15.50 -56.70 29.44
N THR A 171 14.33 -57.17 29.00
CA THR A 171 13.71 -56.77 27.74
C THR A 171 13.28 -55.31 27.84
N GLU A 172 13.92 -54.46 27.05
CA GLU A 172 13.42 -53.14 26.68
C GLU A 172 12.07 -53.30 25.99
N ALA A 173 11.00 -52.98 26.70
CA ALA A 173 9.73 -52.62 26.06
C ALA A 173 9.86 -51.17 25.63
N ALA A 174 10.36 -50.98 24.41
CA ALA A 174 10.09 -49.79 23.62
C ALA A 174 8.57 -49.69 23.46
N THR A 175 7.94 -48.88 24.31
CA THR A 175 6.67 -48.26 23.94
C THR A 175 6.98 -47.26 22.85
N GLU A 176 6.77 -47.67 21.61
CA GLU A 176 6.38 -46.76 20.53
C GLU A 176 5.18 -45.97 21.03
N THR A 177 5.43 -44.84 21.67
CA THR A 177 4.53 -43.71 21.58
C THR A 177 4.55 -43.32 20.11
N GLU A 178 3.61 -43.85 19.34
CA GLU A 178 3.05 -43.12 18.20
C GLU A 178 2.77 -41.71 18.73
N LYS A 179 3.67 -40.77 18.41
CA LYS A 179 3.24 -39.40 18.20
C LYS A 179 2.27 -39.51 17.05
N GLU A 180 1.01 -39.73 17.40
CA GLU A 180 -0.11 -39.20 16.67
C GLU A 180 0.22 -37.71 16.55
N GLU A 181 0.81 -37.35 15.41
CA GLU A 181 0.86 -35.98 14.95
C GLU A 181 -0.59 -35.57 14.92
N LYS A 182 -1.02 -34.96 16.03
CA LYS A 182 -2.23 -34.18 16.09
C LYS A 182 -2.03 -33.16 14.98
N GLU A 183 -2.59 -33.45 13.80
CA GLU A 183 -2.80 -32.49 12.76
C GLU A 183 -3.55 -31.36 13.46
N THR A 184 -2.80 -30.34 13.88
CA THR A 184 -3.37 -29.07 14.28
C THR A 184 -4.10 -28.62 13.03
N GLU A 185 -5.42 -28.81 13.04
CA GLU A 185 -6.32 -28.36 11.99
C GLU A 185 -5.94 -26.92 11.70
N LYS A 186 -5.24 -26.71 10.58
CA LYS A 186 -4.74 -25.38 10.22
C LYS A 186 -5.98 -24.55 9.94
N GLU A 187 -6.32 -23.69 10.89
CA GLU A 187 -7.48 -22.82 10.79
C GLU A 187 -7.20 -21.75 9.74
N TYR A 188 -7.94 -21.81 8.63
CA TYR A 188 -7.78 -20.91 7.49
C TYR A 188 -8.90 -19.88 7.47
N LYS A 189 -8.53 -18.62 7.31
CA LYS A 189 -9.48 -17.53 7.12
C LYS A 189 -9.88 -17.47 5.65
N THR A 190 -11.18 -17.57 5.41
CA THR A 190 -11.76 -17.68 4.05
C THR A 190 -12.71 -16.54 3.73
N SER A 191 -12.92 -15.60 4.65
CA SER A 191 -13.78 -14.44 4.46
C SER A 191 -13.09 -13.22 5.02
N PHE A 192 -13.03 -12.18 4.19
CA PHE A 192 -12.40 -10.92 4.50
C PHE A 192 -13.34 -9.79 4.14
N THR A 193 -13.27 -8.69 4.88
CA THR A 193 -14.11 -7.53 4.62
C THR A 193 -13.30 -6.27 4.85
N PHE A 194 -13.33 -5.39 3.86
CA PHE A 194 -12.78 -4.05 3.92
C PHE A 194 -13.92 -3.05 3.81
N GLU A 195 -13.86 -1.98 4.61
CA GLU A 195 -14.89 -0.96 4.65
C GLU A 195 -14.23 0.42 4.77
N ASN A 196 -14.55 1.32 3.84
CA ASN A 196 -14.19 2.74 3.92
C ASN A 196 -15.45 3.61 3.81
N GLU A 197 -15.30 4.91 3.60
CA GLU A 197 -16.45 5.84 3.50
C GLU A 197 -17.32 5.60 2.25
N GLU A 198 -16.76 5.03 1.17
CA GLU A 198 -17.43 4.90 -0.13
C GLU A 198 -17.98 3.48 -0.38
N VAL A 199 -17.27 2.45 0.06
CA VAL A 199 -17.53 1.05 -0.29
C VAL A 199 -17.35 0.08 0.87
N VAL A 200 -18.03 -1.06 0.74
CA VAL A 200 -17.78 -2.29 1.49
C VAL A 200 -17.35 -3.35 0.49
N ILE A 201 -16.15 -3.90 0.64
CA ILE A 201 -15.58 -4.95 -0.20
C ILE A 201 -15.54 -6.23 0.64
N LYS A 202 -16.23 -7.27 0.18
CA LYS A 202 -16.20 -8.61 0.80
C LYS A 202 -15.44 -9.54 -0.14
N VAL A 203 -14.43 -10.21 0.38
CA VAL A 203 -13.65 -11.17 -0.39
C VAL A 203 -13.77 -12.53 0.26
N LYS A 204 -14.30 -13.51 -0.47
CA LYS A 204 -14.22 -14.91 -0.08
C LYS A 204 -13.01 -15.52 -0.76
N VAL A 205 -12.21 -16.24 0.03
CA VAL A 205 -11.00 -16.90 -0.45
C VAL A 205 -11.13 -18.40 -0.19
N SER A 206 -10.77 -19.22 -1.18
CA SER A 206 -10.78 -20.67 -1.04
C SER A 206 -9.78 -21.13 0.04
N LYS A 207 -10.04 -22.26 0.69
CA LYS A 207 -9.10 -22.87 1.65
C LYS A 207 -7.76 -23.27 1.01
N GLU A 208 -7.72 -23.39 -0.32
CA GLU A 208 -6.51 -23.74 -1.07
C GLU A 208 -5.47 -22.61 -1.05
N ALA A 209 -5.90 -21.37 -0.85
CA ALA A 209 -5.02 -20.22 -0.67
C ALA A 209 -4.25 -20.24 0.66
N LYS A 210 -4.65 -21.10 1.61
CA LYS A 210 -3.97 -21.32 2.90
C LYS A 210 -3.71 -20.05 3.71
N LEU A 211 -4.63 -19.07 3.64
CA LEU A 211 -4.56 -17.85 4.43
C LEU A 211 -4.85 -18.14 5.90
N SER A 212 -3.93 -17.77 6.80
CA SER A 212 -4.09 -17.96 8.24
C SER A 212 -5.02 -16.92 8.87
N GLU A 213 -5.49 -17.15 10.10
CA GLU A 213 -6.35 -16.19 10.82
C GLU A 213 -5.77 -14.77 10.97
N GLY A 214 -4.44 -14.65 11.12
CA GLY A 214 -3.73 -13.37 11.23
C GLY A 214 -3.53 -12.64 9.89
N THR A 215 -4.23 -13.05 8.83
CA THR A 215 -4.20 -12.35 7.54
C THR A 215 -5.27 -11.24 7.52
N ASP A 216 -4.87 -10.06 7.07
CA ASP A 216 -5.72 -8.90 6.88
C ASP A 216 -5.90 -8.57 5.39
N LEU A 217 -7.05 -7.96 5.08
CA LEU A 217 -7.38 -7.48 3.74
C LEU A 217 -7.22 -5.97 3.71
N THR A 218 -6.36 -5.49 2.84
CA THR A 218 -6.19 -4.07 2.56
C THR A 218 -6.74 -3.77 1.16
N ALA A 219 -7.39 -2.61 1.01
CA ALA A 219 -7.84 -2.15 -0.29
C ALA A 219 -7.50 -0.68 -0.47
N LYS A 220 -6.78 -0.36 -1.55
CA LYS A 220 -6.35 1.01 -1.85
C LYS A 220 -7.04 1.51 -3.10
N LYS A 221 -7.75 2.63 -3.00
CA LYS A 221 -8.35 3.30 -4.17
C LYS A 221 -7.26 3.73 -5.13
N LEU A 222 -7.41 3.39 -6.41
CA LEU A 222 -6.49 3.82 -7.46
C LEU A 222 -6.76 5.29 -7.82
N GLU A 223 -5.67 6.01 -8.06
CA GLU A 223 -5.74 7.41 -8.48
C GLU A 223 -6.15 7.48 -9.96
N VAL A 224 -7.10 8.37 -10.27
CA VAL A 224 -7.59 8.60 -11.63
C VAL A 224 -6.42 9.06 -12.51
N GLY A 225 -6.23 8.42 -13.66
CA GLY A 225 -5.12 8.70 -14.58
C GLY A 225 -3.81 7.97 -14.25
N SER A 226 -3.73 7.20 -13.16
CA SER A 226 -2.58 6.31 -12.93
C SER A 226 -2.54 5.17 -13.95
N GLU A 227 -1.35 4.60 -14.20
CA GLU A 227 -1.18 3.49 -15.15
C GLU A 227 -2.09 2.31 -14.81
N LYS A 228 -2.17 1.94 -13.52
CA LYS A 228 -3.07 0.88 -13.04
C LYS A 228 -4.55 1.25 -13.21
N TYR A 229 -4.92 2.51 -13.02
CA TYR A 229 -6.30 2.97 -13.21
C TYR A 229 -6.71 2.93 -14.69
N GLU A 230 -5.86 3.40 -15.60
CA GLU A 230 -6.16 3.38 -17.03
C GLU A 230 -6.18 1.95 -17.58
N ALA A 231 -5.29 1.07 -17.09
CA ALA A 231 -5.33 -0.37 -17.41
C ALA A 231 -6.63 -1.02 -16.90
N ALA A 232 -7.03 -0.71 -15.67
CA ALA A 232 -8.30 -1.15 -15.07
C ALA A 232 -9.52 -0.69 -15.87
N LYS A 233 -9.52 0.58 -16.27
CA LYS A 233 -10.57 1.20 -17.08
C LYS A 233 -10.66 0.51 -18.44
N ALA A 234 -9.54 0.32 -19.12
CA ALA A 234 -9.50 -0.36 -20.41
C ALA A 234 -9.98 -1.82 -20.32
N ALA A 235 -9.56 -2.55 -19.28
CA ALA A 235 -10.02 -3.91 -19.03
C ALA A 235 -11.53 -3.98 -18.76
N THR A 236 -12.06 -3.04 -17.99
CA THR A 236 -13.49 -2.90 -17.69
C THR A 236 -14.30 -2.63 -18.95
N ILE A 237 -13.86 -1.68 -19.78
CA ILE A 237 -14.52 -1.37 -21.06
C ILE A 237 -14.53 -2.60 -21.98
N ASN A 238 -13.38 -3.29 -22.10
CA ASN A 238 -13.25 -4.45 -22.97
C ASN A 238 -14.04 -5.69 -22.48
N SER A 239 -14.11 -5.90 -21.16
CA SER A 239 -14.77 -7.07 -20.56
C SER A 239 -16.28 -6.89 -20.36
N LEU A 240 -16.73 -5.67 -20.07
CA LEU A 240 -18.10 -5.40 -19.61
C LEU A 240 -18.89 -4.50 -20.57
N GLY A 241 -18.25 -3.96 -21.62
CA GLY A 241 -18.90 -3.11 -22.61
C GLY A 241 -19.36 -1.76 -22.05
N SER A 242 -18.72 -1.29 -20.98
CA SER A 242 -19.08 -0.06 -20.27
C SER A 242 -18.66 1.20 -21.05
N ASP A 243 -19.35 2.33 -20.79
CA ASP A 243 -19.13 3.60 -21.49
C ASP A 243 -17.78 4.24 -21.15
N GLU A 244 -17.06 4.77 -22.15
CA GLU A 244 -15.75 5.43 -21.97
C GLU A 244 -15.82 6.67 -21.05
N GLU A 245 -17.00 7.30 -20.96
CA GLU A 245 -17.29 8.50 -20.17
C GLU A 245 -17.77 8.19 -18.74
N GLY A 246 -17.88 6.91 -18.36
CA GLY A 246 -18.26 6.50 -17.01
C GLY A 246 -17.24 6.97 -15.95
N THR A 247 -17.73 7.29 -14.75
CA THR A 247 -16.87 7.49 -13.58
C THR A 247 -16.63 6.15 -12.90
N TYR A 248 -15.36 5.72 -12.85
CA TYR A 248 -14.98 4.43 -12.27
C TYR A 248 -14.22 4.62 -10.96
N SER A 249 -14.47 3.74 -10.00
CA SER A 249 -13.68 3.64 -8.78
C SER A 249 -13.04 2.26 -8.73
N PHE A 250 -11.73 2.21 -8.88
CA PHE A 250 -10.96 0.97 -8.80
C PHE A 250 -10.23 0.87 -7.47
N TYR A 251 -10.15 -0.34 -6.94
CA TYR A 251 -9.47 -0.64 -5.69
C TYR A 251 -8.46 -1.76 -5.92
N GLU A 252 -7.21 -1.52 -5.52
CA GLU A 252 -6.17 -2.55 -5.46
C GLU A 252 -6.34 -3.31 -4.15
N ILE A 253 -6.65 -4.61 -4.26
CA ILE A 253 -6.88 -5.49 -3.13
C ILE A 253 -5.61 -6.28 -2.83
N ARG A 254 -5.21 -6.29 -1.56
CA ARG A 254 -4.04 -7.01 -1.05
C ARG A 254 -4.36 -7.78 0.22
N PHE A 255 -3.68 -8.90 0.40
CA PHE A 255 -3.69 -9.66 1.64
C PHE A 255 -2.35 -9.47 2.32
N GLU A 256 -2.36 -9.16 3.60
CA GLU A 256 -1.16 -8.90 4.37
C GLU A 256 -1.13 -9.76 5.62
N LYS A 257 0.05 -10.23 6.00
CA LYS A 257 0.30 -10.88 7.28
C LYS A 257 1.62 -10.39 7.83
N ASP A 258 1.62 -9.91 9.06
CA ASP A 258 2.83 -9.40 9.74
C ASP A 258 3.59 -8.36 8.88
N GLY A 259 2.86 -7.57 8.08
CA GLY A 259 3.41 -6.55 7.17
C GLY A 259 3.93 -7.08 5.82
N ALA A 260 3.87 -8.39 5.56
CA ALA A 260 4.23 -8.99 4.28
C ALA A 260 3.00 -9.22 3.39
N GLU A 261 3.09 -8.81 2.12
CA GLU A 261 2.05 -9.06 1.13
C GLU A 261 2.01 -10.55 0.75
N LEU A 262 0.81 -11.13 0.78
CA LEU A 262 0.52 -12.49 0.38
C LEU A 262 -0.05 -12.51 -1.03
N ASP A 263 0.61 -13.23 -1.92
CA ASP A 263 0.14 -13.40 -3.28
C ASP A 263 -0.96 -14.46 -3.33
N VAL A 264 -2.21 -13.99 -3.48
CA VAL A 264 -3.39 -14.84 -3.65
C VAL A 264 -3.80 -14.76 -5.11
N LYS A 265 -3.95 -15.92 -5.73
CA LYS A 265 -4.40 -16.01 -7.12
C LYS A 265 -5.89 -15.68 -7.23
N ASP A 266 -6.23 -14.97 -8.31
CA ASP A 266 -7.60 -14.59 -8.65
C ASP A 266 -8.57 -15.79 -8.72
N GLU A 267 -8.11 -16.96 -9.17
CA GLU A 267 -8.93 -18.19 -9.24
C GLU A 267 -9.44 -18.68 -7.87
N HIS A 268 -8.87 -18.17 -6.79
CA HIS A 268 -9.26 -18.50 -5.43
C HIS A 268 -10.08 -17.40 -4.75
N MET A 269 -10.42 -16.32 -5.46
CA MET A 269 -11.05 -15.13 -4.88
C MET A 269 -12.41 -14.84 -5.52
N ASP A 270 -13.45 -14.76 -4.69
CA ASP A 270 -14.75 -14.18 -5.06
C ASP A 270 -14.88 -12.83 -4.37
N ILE A 271 -15.03 -11.75 -5.15
CA ILE A 271 -15.02 -10.37 -4.65
C ILE A 271 -16.40 -9.73 -4.89
N ASP A 272 -17.05 -9.32 -3.81
CA ASP A 272 -18.30 -8.58 -3.80
C ASP A 272 -18.06 -7.13 -3.34
N VAL A 273 -18.39 -6.14 -4.19
CA VAL A 273 -18.26 -4.72 -3.85
C VAL A 273 -19.63 -4.07 -3.72
N THR A 274 -19.88 -3.37 -2.61
CA THR A 274 -21.12 -2.63 -2.36
C THR A 274 -20.79 -1.17 -2.09
N PHE A 275 -21.38 -0.25 -2.88
CA PHE A 275 -21.29 1.19 -2.62
C PHE A 275 -22.25 1.58 -1.50
N LYS A 276 -21.76 2.38 -0.55
CA LYS A 276 -22.57 2.86 0.58
C LYS A 276 -23.56 3.94 0.17
N ASP A 277 -23.26 4.68 -0.88
CA ASP A 277 -24.16 5.68 -1.46
C ASP A 277 -24.86 5.12 -2.71
N ALA A 278 -26.19 5.00 -2.64
CA ALA A 278 -26.99 4.39 -3.70
C ALA A 278 -27.12 5.28 -4.97
N SER A 279 -26.67 6.55 -4.92
CA SER A 279 -26.69 7.47 -6.07
C SER A 279 -25.49 7.27 -7.01
N SER A 280 -24.47 6.50 -6.61
CA SER A 280 -23.27 6.22 -7.42
C SER A 280 -23.23 4.80 -8.01
N ALA A 281 -24.19 3.94 -7.66
CA ALA A 281 -24.18 2.52 -7.99
C ALA A 281 -24.87 2.22 -9.33
N VAL A 282 -24.15 2.37 -10.44
CA VAL A 282 -24.46 1.54 -11.62
C VAL A 282 -23.89 0.16 -11.31
N GLN A 283 -24.72 -0.74 -10.80
CA GLN A 283 -24.36 -2.13 -10.57
C GLN A 283 -23.89 -2.74 -11.89
N VAL A 284 -22.60 -3.04 -11.99
CA VAL A 284 -22.11 -4.01 -12.98
C VAL A 284 -22.68 -5.36 -12.55
N LYS A 285 -23.83 -5.71 -13.13
CA LYS A 285 -24.37 -7.06 -13.03
C LYS A 285 -23.32 -8.02 -13.59
N ASP A 286 -22.88 -8.94 -12.74
CA ASP A 286 -22.09 -10.12 -13.13
C ASP A 286 -20.68 -9.86 -13.68
N GLY A 287 -19.97 -8.85 -13.16
CA GLY A 287 -18.54 -8.67 -13.47
C GLY A 287 -17.65 -9.32 -12.41
N GLU A 288 -17.00 -10.44 -12.73
CA GLU A 288 -15.86 -10.97 -11.96
C GLU A 288 -14.85 -9.83 -11.73
N ALA A 289 -14.75 -9.32 -10.51
CA ALA A 289 -13.69 -8.39 -10.15
C ALA A 289 -12.36 -9.16 -10.19
N LYS A 290 -11.57 -8.92 -11.22
CA LYS A 290 -10.22 -9.47 -11.38
C LYS A 290 -9.18 -8.51 -10.81
N ARG A 291 -8.10 -9.08 -10.28
CA ARG A 291 -6.93 -8.32 -9.86
C ARG A 291 -6.29 -7.72 -11.12
N ILE A 292 -5.83 -6.48 -11.00
CA ILE A 292 -5.29 -5.66 -12.09
C ILE A 292 -3.81 -5.44 -11.82
#